data_AF-A0A1H9LDZ5-F1
#
_entry.id   AF-A0A1H9LDZ5-F1
#
_cell.length_a   1.000
_cell.length_b   1.000
_cell.length_c   1.000
_cell.angle_alpha   90.00
_cell.angle_beta   90.00
_cell.angle_gamma   90.00
#
_symmetry.space_group_name_H-M   'P 1'
#
loop_
_entity.id
_entity.type
_entity.pdbx_description
1 polymer ?
#
loop_
_entity_poly.entity_id
_entity_poly.type
_entity_poly.pdbx_seq_one_letter_code
_entity_poly.pdbx_strand_id
1 'polypeptide(L)' 'MIVIFYDAQDGRILECTSSPQAWIEADGRPFLEVPAFRPDWDVTHHVVDGAVVPIGGGA' A
#
# COMPACT_ATOMS: atom_id res chain seq x y z
N MET A 1 -7.91 5.12 9.44
CA MET A 1 -6.58 5.30 8.83
C MET A 1 -6.66 4.89 7.37
N ILE A 2 -5.83 5.47 6.51
CA ILE A 2 -5.73 5.07 5.11
C ILE A 2 -4.45 4.25 4.99
N VAL A 3 -4.56 3.07 4.40
CA VAL A 3 -3.43 2.16 4.23
C VAL A 3 -3.38 1.60 2.83
N ILE A 4 -2.21 1.09 2.48
CA ILE A 4 -2.03 0.14 1.40
C ILE A 4 -1.69 -1.22 1.99
N PHE A 5 -2.36 -2.27 1.52
CA PHE A 5 -1.91 -3.65 1.70
C PHE A 5 -0.99 -4.00 0.54
N TYR A 6 0.09 -4.70 0.83
CA TYR A 6 1.09 -5.06 -0.18
C TYR A 6 1.63 -6.48 0.04
N ASP A 7 2.14 -7.07 -1.03
CA ASP A 7 2.84 -8.35 -0.98
C ASP A 7 4.24 -8.16 -0.38
N ALA A 8 4.56 -8.90 0.68
CA ALA A 8 5.85 -8.78 1.36
C ALA A 8 7.04 -9.29 0.53
N GLN A 9 6.82 -10.09 -0.52
CA GLN A 9 7.89 -10.67 -1.32
C GLN A 9 8.41 -9.69 -2.38
N ASP A 10 7.52 -8.95 -3.03
CA ASP A 10 7.86 -8.09 -4.19
C ASP A 10 7.38 -6.64 -4.05
N GLY A 11 6.73 -6.29 -2.95
CA GLY A 11 6.25 -4.94 -2.68
C GLY A 11 5.03 -4.52 -3.50
N ARG A 12 4.41 -5.43 -4.27
CA ARG A 12 3.25 -5.09 -5.09
C ARG A 12 2.07 -4.67 -4.21
N ILE A 13 1.50 -3.51 -4.51
CA ILE A 13 0.29 -3.04 -3.82
C ILE A 13 -0.89 -3.90 -4.26
N LEU A 14 -1.60 -4.46 -3.28
CA LEU A 14 -2.76 -5.32 -3.48
C LEU A 14 -4.07 -4.53 -3.35
N GLU A 15 -4.09 -3.54 -2.47
CA GLU A 15 -5.29 -2.79 -2.14
C GLU A 15 -4.90 -1.45 -1.46
N CYS A 16 -5.58 -0.36 -1.80
CA CYS A 16 -5.59 0.86 -0.99
C CYS A 16 -6.97 0.99 -0.35
N THR A 17 -7.05 1.24 0.94
CA THR A 17 -8.33 1.30 1.66
C THR A 17 -8.30 2.28 2.83
N SER A 18 -9.49 2.69 3.27
CA SER A 18 -9.68 3.50 4.48
C SER A 18 -10.56 2.73 5.46
N SER A 19 -10.01 2.35 6.60
CA SER A 19 -10.71 1.56 7.62
C SER A 19 -10.28 1.93 9.05
N PRO A 20 -11.04 1.54 10.08
CA PRO A 20 -10.61 1.66 11.48
C PRO A 20 -9.31 0.90 11.73
N GLN A 21 -8.44 1.45 12.59
CA GLN A 21 -7.12 0.84 12.88
C GLN A 21 -7.23 -0.60 13.37
N ALA A 22 -8.15 -0.88 14.30
CA ALA A 22 -8.36 -2.23 14.83
C ALA A 22 -8.69 -3.27 13.75
N TRP A 23 -9.31 -2.86 12.63
CA TRP A 23 -9.65 -3.76 11.54
C TRP A 23 -8.44 -4.05 10.66
N ILE A 24 -7.63 -3.02 10.38
CA ILE A 24 -6.37 -3.17 9.63
C ILE A 24 -5.39 -4.06 10.40
N GLU A 25 -5.25 -3.83 11.72
CA GLU A 25 -4.36 -4.63 12.57
C GLU A 25 -4.81 -6.10 12.69
N ALA A 26 -6.13 -6.35 12.66
CA ALA A 26 -6.68 -7.70 12.71
C ALA A 26 -6.58 -8.46 11.38
N ASP A 27 -6.40 -7.77 10.24
CA ASP A 27 -6.32 -8.38 8.91
C ASP A 27 -5.07 -9.27 8.75
N GLY A 28 -3.94 -8.84 9.33
CA GLY A 28 -2.69 -9.61 9.35
C GLY A 28 -1.85 -9.53 8.07
N ARG A 29 -2.37 -8.95 6.97
CA ARG A 29 -1.56 -8.60 5.79
C ARG A 29 -0.55 -7.49 6.13
N PRO A 30 0.64 -7.49 5.52
CA PRO A 30 1.54 -6.34 5.55
C PRO A 30 0.83 -5.08 5.03
N PHE A 31 0.95 -3.99 5.79
CA PHE A 31 0.36 -2.71 5.40
C PHE A 31 1.30 -1.54 5.66
N LEU A 32 1.09 -0.45 4.92
CA LEU A 32 1.76 0.83 5.13
C LEU A 32 0.71 1.93 5.24
N GLU A 33 0.84 2.79 6.26
CA GLU A 33 -0.02 3.97 6.40
C GLU A 33 0.36 5.04 5.38
N VAL A 34 -0.64 5.67 4.78
CA VAL A 34 -0.48 6.64 3.70
C VAL A 34 -1.34 7.87 3.96
N PRO A 35 -0.92 9.06 3.51
CA PRO A 35 -1.62 10.31 3.84
C PRO A 35 -2.94 10.50 3.08
N ALA A 36 -3.14 9.78 1.97
CA ALA A 36 -4.31 9.93 1.11
C ALA A 36 -4.68 8.61 0.44
N PHE A 37 -5.98 8.41 0.22
CA PHE A 37 -6.51 7.26 -0.52
C PHE A 37 -6.30 7.48 -2.01
N ARG A 38 -5.73 6.48 -2.69
CA ARG A 38 -5.55 6.48 -4.14
C ARG A 38 -5.89 5.11 -4.72
N PRO A 39 -7.01 5.00 -5.47
CA PRO A 39 -7.50 3.72 -5.97
C PRO A 39 -6.68 3.16 -7.14
N ASP A 40 -5.76 3.95 -7.70
CA ASP A 40 -4.91 3.59 -8.84
C ASP A 40 -3.50 3.10 -8.43
N TRP A 41 -3.20 3.05 -7.13
CA TRP A 41 -1.87 2.70 -6.63
C TRP A 41 -1.48 1.24 -6.81
N ASP A 42 -2.44 0.33 -6.84
CA ASP A 42 -2.23 -1.09 -7.15
C ASP A 42 -1.61 -1.32 -8.54
N VAL A 43 -1.84 -0.40 -9.48
CA VAL A 43 -1.31 -0.49 -10.86
C VAL A 43 -0.27 0.57 -11.21
N THR A 44 -0.04 1.55 -10.32
CA THR A 44 0.90 2.65 -10.58
C THR A 44 2.05 2.75 -9.58
N HIS A 45 2.00 2.08 -8.43
CA HIS A 45 3.02 2.18 -7.37
C HIS A 45 3.34 0.83 -6.73
N HIS A 46 4.55 0.70 -6.19
CA HIS A 46 5.02 -0.42 -5.36
C HIS A 46 5.49 0.10 -4.00
N VAL A 47 5.58 -0.80 -3.03
CA VAL A 47 6.26 -0.56 -1.75
C VAL A 47 7.69 -1.08 -1.84
N VAL A 48 8.67 -0.19 -1.69
CA VAL A 48 10.09 -0.54 -1.67
C VAL A 48 10.71 0.06 -0.41
N ASP A 49 11.35 -0.76 0.42
CA ASP A 49 11.97 -0.35 1.69
C ASP A 49 11.03 0.48 2.60
N GLY A 50 9.73 0.13 2.63
CA GLY A 50 8.72 0.81 3.42
C GLY A 50 8.21 2.14 2.84
N ALA A 51 8.56 2.48 1.59
CA ALA A 51 8.10 3.67 0.89
C ALA A 51 7.28 3.34 -0.35
N VAL A 52 6.28 4.17 -0.66
CA VAL A 52 5.47 4.07 -1.87
C VAL A 52 6.20 4.75 -3.03
N VAL A 53 6.55 3.99 -4.06
CA VAL A 53 7.29 4.46 -5.24
C VAL A 53 6.53 4.19 -6.53
N PRO A 54 6.54 5.08 -7.54
CA PRO A 54 5.89 4.82 -8.82
C PRO A 54 6.50 3.63 -9.59
N ILE A 55 5.66 2.84 -10.24
CA ILE A 55 6.04 1.83 -11.23
C ILE A 55 6.48 2.60 -12.48
N GLY A 56 7.79 2.60 -12.78
CA GLY A 56 8.30 3.11 -14.06
C GLY A 56 8.67 4.59 -14.10
N GLY A 57 9.21 5.17 -13.02
CA GLY A 57 9.90 6.47 -13.07
C GLY A 57 11.32 6.36 -13.62
N GLY A 58 11.48 5.83 -14.84
CA GLY A 58 12.76 5.69 -15.53
C GLY A 58 12.78 6.46 -16.85
N ALA A 59 12.74 7.78 -16.77
CA ALA A 59 13.33 8.78 -17.69
C ALA A 59 12.90 10.19 -17.27
#